data_AF-A0A349Y2U7-F1
#
_entry.id   AF-A0A349Y2U7-F1
#
_cell.length_a   1.000
_cell.length_b   1.000
_cell.length_c   1.000
_cell.angle_alpha   90.00
_cell.angle_beta   90.00
_cell.angle_gamma   90.00
#
_symmetry.space_group_name_H-M   'P 1'
#
loop_
_entity.id
_entity.type
_entity.pdbx_description
1 polymer ?
#
loop_
_entity_poly.entity_id
_entity_poly.type
_entity_poly.pdbx_seq_one_letter_code
_entity_poly.pdbx_strand_id
1 'polypeptide(L)'
;MPAPQSVALVGGTWLTADGGAALFDGKPARRARIARTGALSVNITLAEAVVPGIVAVLGLNVPAGVTVRAAGATGQTVRLPTGTVCAWLFPTGTAAVSSVAVQIETTVANVEVGEIAIFRTVDVGITDGWAVAPIDASTHTRTKGGQVNTVRSEER
;
A
#
# COMPACT_ATOMS: atom_id res chain seq x y z
N MET A 1 -7.81 5.61 -5.96
CA MET A 1 -6.77 6.58 -5.52
C MET A 1 -7.19 7.96 -6.01
N PRO A 2 -7.14 9.03 -5.18
CA PRO A 2 -7.37 10.39 -5.68
C PRO A 2 -6.30 10.76 -6.69
N ALA A 3 -6.68 11.51 -7.73
CA ALA A 3 -5.74 11.88 -8.78
C ALA A 3 -4.72 12.90 -8.25
N PRO A 4 -3.41 12.70 -8.47
CA PRO A 4 -2.42 13.74 -8.20
C PRO A 4 -2.57 14.86 -9.24
N GLN A 5 -2.55 16.11 -8.77
CA GLN A 5 -2.49 17.30 -9.60
C GLN A 5 -1.04 17.69 -9.89
N SER A 6 -0.16 17.60 -8.89
CA SER A 6 1.26 17.90 -9.04
C SER A 6 2.10 17.19 -8.00
N VAL A 7 3.39 17.02 -8.31
CA VAL A 7 4.39 16.49 -7.40
C VAL A 7 5.58 17.43 -7.35
N ALA A 8 6.10 17.67 -6.15
CA ALA A 8 7.30 18.45 -5.89
C ALA A 8 8.26 17.65 -5.01
N LEU A 9 9.56 17.86 -5.22
CA LEU A 9 10.62 17.17 -4.49
C LEU A 9 11.37 18.18 -3.61
N VAL A 10 11.63 17.80 -2.36
CA VAL A 10 12.50 18.52 -1.44
C VAL A 10 13.63 17.60 -1.01
N GLY A 11 14.84 18.17 -0.88
CA GLY A 11 16.03 17.44 -0.43
C GLY A 11 16.66 16.53 -1.49
N GLY A 12 16.44 16.81 -2.77
CA GLY A 12 17.07 16.11 -3.88
C GLY A 12 16.66 16.64 -5.24
N THR A 13 17.10 15.96 -6.30
CA THR A 13 16.71 16.21 -7.69
C THR A 13 16.20 14.94 -8.35
N TRP A 14 15.23 15.08 -9.25
CA TRP A 14 14.76 13.97 -10.08
C TRP A 14 15.85 13.58 -11.08
N LEU A 15 16.13 12.27 -11.16
CA LEU A 15 16.96 11.67 -12.20
C LEU A 15 16.11 11.13 -13.35
N THR A 16 14.80 10.93 -13.14
CA THR A 16 13.86 10.58 -14.21
C THR A 16 13.33 11.84 -14.89
N ALA A 17 13.27 11.83 -16.23
CA ALA A 17 12.82 12.96 -17.03
C ALA A 17 11.33 13.31 -16.82
N ASP A 18 10.54 12.38 -16.31
CA ASP A 18 9.12 12.55 -16.02
C ASP A 18 8.82 13.29 -14.71
N GLY A 19 9.86 13.78 -14.01
CA GLY A 19 9.71 14.64 -12.83
C GLY A 19 8.94 14.00 -11.68
N GLY A 20 8.94 12.67 -11.59
CA GLY A 20 8.22 11.92 -10.57
C GLY A 20 6.82 11.45 -10.97
N ALA A 21 6.37 11.67 -12.21
CA ALA A 21 5.06 11.19 -12.65
C ALA A 21 4.89 9.66 -12.56
N ALA A 22 5.99 8.90 -12.67
CA ALA A 22 5.98 7.44 -12.48
C ALA A 22 5.44 7.00 -11.11
N LEU A 23 5.48 7.87 -10.09
CA LEU A 23 4.99 7.54 -8.74
C LEU A 23 3.49 7.25 -8.68
N PHE A 24 2.72 7.60 -9.72
CA PHE A 24 1.26 7.56 -9.69
C PHE A 24 0.63 6.90 -10.93
N ASP A 25 1.43 6.27 -11.79
CA ASP A 25 0.94 5.67 -13.04
C ASP A 25 0.36 4.25 -12.86
N GLY A 26 0.29 3.77 -11.62
CA GLY A 26 -0.20 2.44 -11.25
C GLY A 26 0.73 1.31 -11.67
N LYS A 27 1.99 1.60 -12.05
CA LYS A 27 2.99 0.62 -12.46
C LYS A 27 4.19 0.64 -11.51
N PRO A 28 4.10 0.04 -10.31
CA PRO A 28 5.16 0.09 -9.30
C PRO A 28 6.52 -0.51 -9.74
N ALA A 29 6.56 -1.23 -10.86
CA ALA A 29 7.82 -1.69 -11.48
C ALA A 29 8.60 -0.55 -12.16
N ARG A 30 7.92 0.52 -12.59
CA ARG A 30 8.53 1.75 -13.10
C ARG A 30 8.93 2.60 -11.91
N ARG A 31 10.21 2.98 -11.83
CA ARG A 31 10.74 3.68 -10.66
C ARG A 31 11.04 5.14 -10.98
N ALA A 32 10.53 6.04 -10.15
CA ALA A 32 11.06 7.39 -10.03
C ALA A 32 12.42 7.32 -9.30
N ARG A 33 13.41 8.02 -9.84
CA ARG A 33 14.78 8.03 -9.31
C ARG A 33 15.13 9.41 -8.80
N ILE A 34 15.75 9.47 -7.63
CA ILE A 34 16.05 10.69 -6.90
C ILE A 34 17.51 10.68 -6.47
N ALA A 35 18.25 11.72 -6.82
CA ALA A 35 19.54 12.03 -6.20
C ALA A 35 19.29 12.88 -4.95
N ARG A 36 19.42 12.26 -3.77
CA ARG A 36 19.20 12.90 -2.48
C ARG A 36 20.39 13.79 -2.10
N THR A 37 20.10 15.01 -1.69
CA THR A 37 21.08 15.98 -1.17
C THR A 37 20.77 16.44 0.25
N GLY A 38 19.61 16.09 0.81
CA GLY A 38 19.18 16.49 2.15
C GLY A 38 18.03 15.66 2.69
N ALA A 39 17.25 16.24 3.61
CA ALA A 39 16.05 15.60 4.14
C ALA A 39 15.02 15.40 3.01
N LEU A 40 14.72 14.14 2.70
CA LEU A 40 13.93 13.76 1.54
C LEU A 40 12.43 13.88 1.83
N SER A 41 11.71 14.68 1.04
CA SER A 41 10.24 14.75 1.05
C SER A 41 9.69 14.82 -0.37
N VAL A 42 8.71 13.97 -0.65
CA VAL A 42 7.89 14.03 -1.87
C VAL A 42 6.55 14.67 -1.50
N ASN A 43 6.31 15.86 -2.02
CA ASN A 43 5.12 16.64 -1.74
C ASN A 43 4.12 16.48 -2.88
N ILE A 44 2.92 16.01 -2.57
CA ILE A 44 1.91 15.62 -3.53
C ILE A 44 0.71 16.54 -3.34
N THR A 45 0.33 17.26 -4.39
CA THR A 45 -0.92 18.02 -4.42
C THR A 45 -1.97 17.15 -5.09
N LEU A 46 -3.13 17.00 -4.45
CA LEU A 46 -4.25 16.20 -4.93
C LEU A 46 -5.23 17.09 -5.68
N ALA A 47 -5.84 16.56 -6.74
CA ALA A 47 -6.88 17.26 -7.50
C ALA A 47 -8.17 17.48 -6.69
N GLU A 48 -8.38 16.67 -5.64
CA GLU A 48 -9.45 16.81 -4.67
C GLU A 48 -8.92 16.60 -3.25
N ALA A 49 -9.49 17.30 -2.27
CA ALA A 49 -9.15 17.07 -0.87
C ALA A 49 -9.75 15.74 -0.40
N VAL A 50 -8.97 14.94 0.33
CA VAL A 50 -9.41 13.64 0.87
C VAL A 50 -9.01 13.49 2.33
N VAL A 51 -9.73 12.66 3.07
CA VAL A 51 -9.26 12.13 4.37
C VAL A 51 -8.42 10.88 4.06
N PRO A 52 -7.08 10.91 4.21
CA PRO A 52 -6.24 9.75 3.91
C PRO A 52 -6.47 8.65 4.96
N GLY A 53 -6.74 7.43 4.52
CA GLY A 53 -6.84 6.25 5.39
C GLY A 53 -5.61 5.35 5.31
N ILE A 54 -4.99 5.28 4.14
CA ILE A 54 -3.73 4.55 3.92
C ILE A 54 -2.82 5.39 3.02
N VAL A 55 -1.55 5.49 3.38
CA VAL A 55 -0.49 5.96 2.49
C VAL A 55 0.51 4.82 2.34
N ALA A 56 0.68 4.34 1.11
CA ALA A 56 1.60 3.26 0.78
C ALA A 56 2.75 3.80 -0.09
N VAL A 57 3.98 3.41 0.25
CA VAL A 57 5.17 3.70 -0.55
C VAL A 57 5.75 2.37 -1.01
N LEU A 58 5.72 2.12 -2.31
CA LEU A 58 6.01 0.82 -2.91
C LEU A 58 7.26 0.89 -3.78
N GLY A 59 7.92 -0.25 -3.95
CA GLY A 59 9.08 -0.34 -4.84
C GLY A 59 10.24 0.55 -4.37
N LEU A 60 10.57 0.49 -3.08
CA LEU A 60 11.70 1.21 -2.51
C LEU A 60 13.01 0.43 -2.68
N ASN A 61 14.12 1.15 -2.85
CA ASN A 61 15.48 0.59 -2.78
C ASN A 61 16.18 0.87 -1.43
N VAL A 62 15.54 1.60 -0.52
CA VAL A 62 16.10 1.87 0.81
C VAL A 62 16.05 0.62 1.71
N PRO A 63 16.91 0.49 2.74
CA PRO A 63 16.84 -0.62 3.68
C PRO A 63 15.48 -0.73 4.39
N ALA A 64 15.17 -1.92 4.91
CA ALA A 64 14.08 -2.10 5.86
C ALA A 64 14.43 -1.42 7.21
N GLY A 65 13.42 -0.98 7.95
CA GLY A 65 13.58 -0.24 9.21
C GLY A 65 13.76 1.27 9.05
N VAL A 66 13.74 1.80 7.82
CA VAL A 66 13.79 3.24 7.55
C VAL A 66 12.44 3.87 7.90
N THR A 67 12.44 4.94 8.69
CA THR A 67 11.22 5.66 9.04
C THR A 67 10.64 6.39 7.83
N VAL A 68 9.32 6.28 7.67
CA VAL A 68 8.53 7.04 6.69
C VAL A 68 7.43 7.78 7.42
N ARG A 69 7.18 9.04 7.06
CA ARG A 69 6.09 9.85 7.64
C ARG A 69 5.23 10.44 6.55
N ALA A 70 3.92 10.41 6.73
CA ALA A 70 2.97 11.04 5.82
C ALA A 70 1.63 11.27 6.50
N ALA A 71 0.97 12.40 6.21
CA ALA A 71 -0.37 12.72 6.70
C ALA A 71 -0.54 12.52 8.23
N GLY A 72 0.48 12.85 9.03
CA GLY A 72 0.48 12.68 10.49
C GLY A 72 0.74 11.25 10.98
N ALA A 73 0.77 10.25 10.10
CA ALA A 73 1.19 8.90 10.44
C ALA A 73 2.71 8.72 10.31
N THR A 74 3.23 7.77 11.08
CA THR A 74 4.61 7.28 11.00
C THR A 74 4.59 5.77 10.80
N GLY A 75 5.40 5.27 9.88
CA GLY A 75 5.62 3.86 9.64
C GLY A 75 7.10 3.58 9.39
N GLN A 76 7.44 2.31 9.17
CA GLN A 76 8.78 1.90 8.76
C GLN A 76 8.72 1.10 7.47
N THR A 77 9.80 1.15 6.70
CA THR A 77 9.98 0.28 5.54
C THR A 77 10.15 -1.17 5.97
N VAL A 78 9.51 -2.08 5.25
CA VAL A 78 9.57 -3.52 5.48
C VAL A 78 9.97 -4.18 4.17
N ARG A 79 10.83 -5.20 4.27
CA ARG A 79 11.16 -6.06 3.14
C ARG A 79 10.14 -7.20 3.05
N LEU A 80 9.44 -7.28 1.94
CA LEU A 80 8.52 -8.37 1.63
C LEU A 80 9.30 -9.66 1.29
N PRO A 81 8.67 -10.84 1.37
CA PRO A 81 9.29 -12.11 0.98
C PRO A 81 9.78 -12.14 -0.48
N THR A 82 9.16 -11.33 -1.35
CA THR A 82 9.58 -11.14 -2.75
C THR A 82 10.87 -10.32 -2.89
N GLY A 83 11.45 -9.85 -1.78
CA GLY A 83 12.63 -9.00 -1.73
C GLY A 83 12.35 -7.51 -1.93
N THR A 84 11.14 -7.13 -2.35
CA THR A 84 10.76 -5.72 -2.54
C THR A 84 10.57 -5.01 -1.20
N VAL A 85 10.97 -3.75 -1.10
CA VAL A 85 10.76 -2.92 0.10
C VAL A 85 9.57 -1.98 -0.10
N CYS A 86 8.72 -1.87 0.92
CA CYS A 86 7.57 -0.97 0.95
C CYS A 86 7.37 -0.37 2.35
N ALA A 87 6.58 0.68 2.48
CA ALA A 87 6.06 1.17 3.75
C ALA A 87 4.54 1.36 3.67
N TRP A 88 3.85 1.01 4.75
CA TRP A 88 2.42 1.23 4.92
C TRP A 88 2.21 2.14 6.11
N LEU A 89 1.46 3.21 5.91
CA LEU A 89 1.10 4.18 6.94
C LEU A 89 -0.42 4.24 7.05
N PHE A 90 -0.91 4.35 8.28
CA PHE A 90 -2.34 4.41 8.59
C PHE A 90 -2.64 5.73 9.31
N PRO A 91 -2.86 6.84 8.57
CA PRO A 91 -3.29 8.10 9.16
C PRO A 91 -4.61 7.96 9.93
N THR A 92 -4.70 8.63 11.07
CA THR A 92 -5.89 8.64 11.94
C THR A 92 -6.58 10.01 11.97
N GLY A 93 -6.05 10.98 11.24
CA GLY A 93 -6.67 12.30 11.12
C GLY A 93 -7.98 12.23 10.35
N THR A 94 -8.94 13.08 10.73
CA THR A 94 -10.28 13.15 10.10
C THR A 94 -10.45 14.34 9.17
N ALA A 95 -9.48 15.26 9.14
CA ALA A 95 -9.52 16.43 8.28
C ALA A 95 -9.21 16.05 6.82
N ALA A 96 -9.98 16.61 5.89
CA ALA A 96 -9.67 16.50 4.47
C ALA A 96 -8.44 17.35 4.13
N VAL A 97 -7.47 16.76 3.43
CA VAL A 97 -6.23 17.41 3.00
C VAL A 97 -6.15 17.41 1.48
N SER A 98 -5.74 18.55 0.91
CA SER A 98 -5.45 18.70 -0.53
C SER A 98 -3.98 18.42 -0.86
N SER A 99 -3.14 18.17 0.14
CA SER A 99 -1.75 17.81 -0.06
C SER A 99 -1.26 16.79 0.98
N VAL A 100 -0.31 15.96 0.55
CA VAL A 100 0.37 14.96 1.40
C VAL A 100 1.87 15.07 1.15
N ALA A 101 2.64 15.29 2.22
CA ALA A 101 4.09 15.20 2.20
C ALA A 101 4.52 13.81 2.67
N VAL A 102 5.25 13.07 1.85
CA VAL A 102 5.84 11.77 2.18
C VAL A 102 7.33 11.97 2.45
N GLN A 103 7.69 11.89 3.72
CA GLN A 103 9.06 12.06 4.21
C GLN A 103 9.70 10.69 4.42
N ILE A 104 10.93 10.52 3.93
CA ILE A 104 11.69 9.26 4.04
C ILE A 104 13.00 9.57 4.76
N GLU A 105 13.16 9.08 5.99
CA GLU A 105 14.34 9.31 6.84
C GLU A 105 15.50 8.39 6.42
N THR A 106 16.05 8.61 5.24
CA THR A 106 17.11 7.78 4.66
C THR A 106 18.40 8.56 4.44
N THR A 107 19.53 7.85 4.55
CA THR A 107 20.85 8.36 4.16
C THR A 107 21.26 7.94 2.75
N VAL A 108 20.52 7.03 2.12
CA VAL A 108 20.77 6.55 0.75
C VAL A 108 20.83 7.74 -0.21
N ALA A 109 21.91 7.82 -1.00
CA ALA A 109 22.14 8.93 -1.92
C ALA A 109 21.28 8.85 -3.19
N ASN A 110 21.05 7.64 -3.73
CA ASN A 110 20.21 7.42 -4.90
C ASN A 110 18.98 6.62 -4.48
N VAL A 111 17.85 7.31 -4.30
CA VAL A 111 16.60 6.70 -3.87
C VAL A 111 15.76 6.36 -5.09
N GLU A 112 15.21 5.16 -5.10
CA GLU A 112 14.21 4.73 -6.08
C GLU A 112 12.89 4.48 -5.37
N VAL A 113 11.80 4.96 -5.97
CA VAL A 113 10.42 4.74 -5.49
C VAL A 113 9.59 4.30 -6.69
N GLY A 114 8.89 3.19 -6.56
CA GLY A 114 8.00 2.69 -7.60
C GLY A 114 6.69 3.46 -7.63
N GLU A 115 5.99 3.50 -6.49
CA GLU A 115 4.65 4.11 -6.42
C GLU A 115 4.43 4.71 -5.03
N ILE A 116 3.68 5.82 -5.00
CA ILE A 116 3.07 6.34 -3.78
C ILE A 116 1.57 6.31 -3.96
N ALA A 117 0.91 5.38 -3.25
CA ALA A 117 -0.53 5.23 -3.32
C ALA A 117 -1.19 5.84 -2.08
N ILE A 118 -2.17 6.74 -2.32
CA ILE A 118 -2.97 7.35 -1.26
C ILE A 118 -4.39 6.81 -1.38
N PHE A 119 -4.89 6.17 -0.35
CA PHE A 119 -6.26 5.67 -0.30
C PHE A 119 -7.06 6.50 0.69
N ARG A 120 -8.27 6.89 0.27
CA ARG A 120 -9.23 7.59 1.12
C ARG A 120 -9.77 6.64 2.18
N THR A 121 -10.06 7.14 3.37
CA THR A 121 -10.94 6.44 4.30
C THR A 121 -12.33 6.41 3.67
N VAL A 122 -12.96 5.23 3.65
CA VAL A 122 -14.34 5.05 3.18
C VAL A 122 -15.07 4.29 4.27
N ASP A 123 -16.17 4.86 4.74
CA ASP A 123 -17.11 4.14 5.59
C ASP A 123 -17.88 3.17 4.69
N VAL A 124 -17.51 1.90 4.74
CA VAL A 124 -18.30 0.84 4.12
C VAL A 124 -19.30 0.35 5.16
N GLY A 125 -20.53 0.84 5.07
CA GLY A 125 -21.62 0.32 5.88
C GLY A 125 -21.87 -1.14 5.54
N ILE A 126 -21.75 -2.05 6.53
CA ILE A 126 -22.23 -3.42 6.39
C ILE A 126 -23.75 -3.30 6.23
N THR A 127 -24.24 -3.56 5.03
CA THR A 127 -25.68 -3.54 4.73
C THR A 127 -26.28 -4.92 4.98
N ASP A 128 -27.58 -4.98 5.29
CA ASP A 128 -28.31 -6.25 5.35
C ASP A 128 -28.11 -7.03 4.03
N GLY A 129 -27.73 -8.31 4.14
CA GLY A 129 -27.47 -9.20 2.99
C GLY A 129 -25.98 -9.47 2.70
N TRP A 130 -25.04 -8.89 3.43
CA TRP A 130 -23.64 -9.31 3.36
C TRP A 130 -23.49 -10.72 3.97
N ALA A 131 -23.16 -11.69 3.12
CA ALA A 131 -22.87 -13.06 3.53
C ALA A 131 -21.39 -13.37 3.32
N VAL A 132 -20.83 -14.21 4.18
CA VAL A 132 -19.50 -14.79 3.96
C VAL A 132 -19.60 -15.71 2.74
N ALA A 133 -18.99 -15.31 1.63
CA ALA A 133 -18.85 -16.18 0.47
C ALA A 133 -17.65 -17.11 0.70
N PRO A 134 -17.80 -18.44 0.48
CA PRO A 134 -16.64 -19.32 0.42
C PRO A 134 -15.73 -18.86 -0.72
N ILE A 135 -14.49 -18.47 -0.37
CA ILE A 135 -13.47 -17.96 -1.30
C ILE A 135 -12.91 -19.08 -2.19
N ASP A 136 -13.03 -20.33 -1.74
CA ASP A 136 -12.62 -21.51 -2.48
C ASP A 136 -13.81 -22.48 -2.62
N ALA A 137 -14.24 -22.70 -3.87
CA ALA A 137 -15.31 -23.63 -4.20
C ALA A 137 -14.80 -25.07 -4.40
N SER A 138 -13.52 -25.35 -4.11
CA SER A 138 -12.96 -26.68 -4.28
C SER A 138 -13.62 -27.69 -3.32
N THR A 139 -14.41 -28.59 -3.89
CA THR A 139 -14.98 -29.73 -3.17
C THR A 139 -13.92 -30.81 -3.10
N HIS A 140 -13.30 -30.99 -1.93
CA HIS A 140 -12.45 -32.13 -1.68
C HIS A 140 -13.30 -33.40 -1.53
N THR A 141 -13.41 -34.20 -2.58
CA THR A 141 -13.89 -35.58 -2.45
C THR A 141 -12.79 -36.37 -1.72
N ARG A 142 -12.94 -36.56 -0.41
CA ARG A 142 -12.08 -37.50 0.34
C ARG A 142 -12.38 -38.92 -0.15
N THR A 143 -11.58 -39.45 -1.07
CA THR A 143 -11.46 -40.91 -1.22
C THR A 143 -10.54 -41.42 -0.11
N LYS A 144 -11.10 -41.64 1.08
CA LYS A 144 -10.47 -42.51 2.08
C LYS A 144 -11.19 -43.85 2.05
N GLY A 145 -10.51 -44.86 1.53
CA GLY A 145 -10.71 -46.30 1.78
C GLY A 145 -12.17 -46.77 1.84
N GLY A 146 -12.61 -47.45 0.79
CA GLY A 146 -13.95 -48.00 0.67
C GLY A 146 -14.33 -49.00 1.77
N GLN A 147 -15.05 -48.54 2.78
CA GLN A 147 -15.99 -49.35 3.54
C GLN A 147 -17.25 -48.53 3.85
N VAL A 148 -18.40 -49.09 3.50
CA VAL A 148 -19.72 -48.60 3.88
C VAL A 148 -19.96 -49.01 5.32
N ASN A 149 -20.12 -48.06 6.23
CA ASN A 149 -20.45 -48.34 7.62
C ASN A 149 -21.97 -48.35 7.76
N THR A 150 -22.59 -49.53 7.72
CA THR A 150 -24.04 -49.69 7.88
C THR A 150 -24.36 -49.94 9.36
N VAL A 151 -24.95 -48.97 10.04
CA VAL A 151 -25.47 -49.15 11.41
C VAL A 151 -26.90 -49.65 11.31
N ARG A 152 -27.21 -50.82 11.88
CA ARG A 152 -28.58 -51.34 11.95
C ARG A 152 -29.31 -50.71 13.14
N SER A 153 -30.50 -50.18 12.90
CA SER A 153 -31.47 -49.82 13.93
C SER A 153 -32.20 -51.08 14.35
N GLU A 154 -31.95 -51.58 15.57
CA GLU A 154 -32.85 -52.53 16.21
C GLU A 154 -33.98 -51.74 16.89
N GLU A 155 -35.19 -51.81 16.32
CA GLU A 155 -36.42 -51.46 17.02
C GLU A 155 -36.76 -52.57 18.02
N ARG A 156 -37.13 -52.16 19.23
CA ARG A 156 -37.72 -53.01 20.26
C ARG A 156 -39.10 -52.46 20.61
#